data_AF-A0A9W9TBP3-F1
#
_entry.id   AF-A0A9W9TBP3-F1
#
_cell.length_a   1.000
_cell.length_b   1.000
_cell.length_c   1.000
_cell.angle_alpha   90.00
_cell.angle_beta   90.00
_cell.angle_gamma   90.00
#
_symmetry.space_group_name_H-M   'P 1'
#
loop_
_entity.id
_entity.type
_entity.pdbx_description
1 polymer ?
#
loop_
_entity_poly.entity_id
_entity_poly.type
_entity_poly.pdbx_seq_one_letter_code
_entity_poly.pdbx_strand_id
1 'polypeptide(L)'
;MASNKDSQGKAREETDFKLGISASNAGALEEQGKASGERRGKSYGPGSFKIPNAAEEARLTETANVSAEKRQHVTENVSKEYRNN
;
A
#
# COMPACT_ATOMS: atom_id res chain seq x y z
N MET A 1 -21.46 -26.59 -7.20
CA MET A 1 -20.50 -25.51 -6.84
C MET A 1 -20.48 -24.51 -7.98
N ALA A 2 -21.31 -23.47 -7.91
CA ALA A 2 -21.43 -22.45 -8.95
C ALA A 2 -20.20 -21.53 -8.93
N SER A 3 -19.69 -21.22 -10.12
CA SER A 3 -18.40 -20.60 -10.37
C SER A 3 -18.30 -19.18 -9.82
N ASN A 4 -17.22 -18.90 -9.10
CA ASN A 4 -16.80 -17.61 -8.56
C ASN A 4 -16.37 -16.57 -9.65
N LYS A 5 -16.94 -16.65 -10.86
CA LYS A 5 -16.60 -15.77 -12.00
C LYS A 5 -17.37 -14.45 -11.97
N ASP A 6 -18.56 -14.45 -11.37
CA ASP A 6 -19.45 -13.28 -11.34
C ASP A 6 -18.95 -12.18 -10.39
N SER A 7 -18.19 -12.54 -9.36
CA SER A 7 -17.61 -11.60 -8.39
C SER A 7 -16.44 -10.79 -8.97
N GLN A 8 -15.63 -11.41 -9.84
CA GLN A 8 -14.52 -10.73 -10.51
C GLN A 8 -15.00 -9.73 -11.57
N GLY A 9 -16.10 -10.02 -12.27
CA GLY A 9 -16.71 -9.10 -13.23
C GLY A 9 -17.22 -7.82 -12.55
N LYS A 10 -17.96 -7.97 -11.45
CA LYS A 10 -18.48 -6.83 -10.68
C LYS A 10 -17.40 -5.96 -10.07
N ALA A 11 -16.31 -6.55 -9.55
CA ALA A 11 -15.19 -5.79 -9.00
C ALA A 11 -14.45 -4.98 -10.08
N ARG A 12 -14.37 -5.50 -11.32
CA ARG A 12 -13.77 -4.79 -12.46
C ARG A 12 -14.67 -3.64 -12.92
N GLU A 13 -15.97 -3.88 -13.06
CA GLU A 13 -16.95 -2.84 -13.41
C GLU A 13 -17.01 -1.71 -12.36
N GLU A 14 -16.90 -2.05 -11.08
CA GLU A 14 -16.84 -1.07 -9.99
C GLU A 14 -15.55 -0.24 -10.01
N THR A 15 -14.43 -0.85 -10.42
CA THR A 15 -13.14 -0.16 -10.60
C THR A 15 -13.19 0.81 -11.79
N ASP A 16 -13.77 0.39 -12.92
CA ASP A 16 -14.00 1.24 -14.09
C ASP A 16 -14.91 2.43 -13.74
N PHE A 17 -15.98 2.21 -12.97
CA PHE A 17 -16.90 3.27 -12.52
C PHE A 17 -16.25 4.25 -11.52
N LYS A 18 -15.42 3.78 -10.58
CA LYS A 18 -14.83 4.62 -9.52
C LYS A 18 -13.56 5.37 -9.95
N LEU A 19 -12.78 4.80 -10.87
CA LEU A 19 -11.50 5.39 -11.29
C LEU A 19 -11.54 5.95 -12.73
N GLY A 20 -12.61 5.69 -13.50
CA GLY A 20 -12.73 6.15 -14.88
C GLY A 20 -11.71 5.51 -15.83
N ILE A 21 -11.17 4.36 -15.47
CA ILE A 21 -10.14 3.64 -16.23
C ILE A 21 -10.83 2.50 -16.95
N SER A 22 -10.57 2.26 -18.24
CA SER A 22 -11.11 1.08 -18.93
C SER A 22 -10.48 -0.21 -18.40
N ALA A 23 -11.22 -1.32 -18.46
CA ALA A 23 -10.74 -2.65 -18.08
C ALA A 23 -9.37 -3.03 -18.72
N SER A 24 -9.11 -2.61 -19.96
CA SER A 24 -7.82 -2.85 -20.63
C SER A 24 -6.65 -2.13 -19.94
N ASN A 25 -6.89 -0.89 -19.52
CA ASN A 25 -5.90 -0.06 -18.84
C ASN A 25 -5.71 -0.51 -17.39
N ALA A 26 -6.78 -0.95 -16.72
CA ALA A 26 -6.70 -1.56 -15.40
C ALA A 26 -5.82 -2.82 -15.41
N GLY A 27 -5.97 -3.70 -16.42
CA GLY A 27 -5.12 -4.88 -16.60
C GLY A 27 -3.64 -4.51 -16.80
N ALA A 28 -3.35 -3.53 -17.65
CA ALA A 28 -1.98 -3.06 -17.88
C ALA A 28 -1.32 -2.50 -16.60
N LEU A 29 -2.07 -1.74 -15.80
CA LEU A 29 -1.60 -1.22 -14.52
C LEU A 29 -1.33 -2.33 -13.50
N GLU A 30 -2.18 -3.36 -13.47
CA GLU A 30 -2.00 -4.53 -12.61
C GLU A 30 -0.72 -5.30 -12.97
N GLU A 31 -0.47 -5.55 -14.26
CA GLU A 31 0.75 -6.21 -14.75
C GLU A 31 2.01 -5.39 -14.45
N GLN A 32 1.97 -4.08 -14.69
CA GLN A 32 3.07 -3.18 -14.33
C GLN A 32 3.35 -3.18 -12.83
N GLY A 33 2.29 -3.19 -12.01
CA GLY A 33 2.37 -3.29 -10.56
C GLY A 33 3.05 -4.59 -10.11
N LYS A 34 2.63 -5.72 -10.67
CA LYS A 34 3.23 -7.05 -10.41
C LYS A 34 4.70 -7.07 -10.79
N ALA A 35 5.04 -6.68 -12.02
CA ALA A 35 6.43 -6.66 -12.51
C ALA A 35 7.33 -5.71 -11.70
N SER A 36 6.80 -4.57 -11.23
CA SER A 36 7.50 -3.66 -10.34
C SER A 36 7.74 -4.26 -8.96
N GLY A 37 6.76 -4.98 -8.41
CA GLY A 37 6.92 -5.67 -7.13
C GLY A 37 7.92 -6.82 -7.20
N GLU A 38 7.89 -7.62 -8.27
CA GLU A 38 8.85 -8.70 -8.52
C GLU A 38 10.29 -8.17 -8.58
N ARG A 39 10.52 -7.06 -9.31
CA ARG A 39 11.82 -6.36 -9.33
C ARG A 39 12.31 -5.91 -7.95
N ARG A 40 11.40 -5.69 -7.00
CA ARG A 40 11.70 -5.32 -5.60
C ARG A 40 11.73 -6.52 -4.66
N GLY A 41 11.63 -7.75 -5.18
CA GLY A 41 11.55 -8.97 -4.39
C GLY A 41 10.24 -9.13 -3.61
N LYS A 42 9.19 -8.40 -3.98
CA LYS A 42 7.87 -8.51 -3.36
C LYS A 42 7.05 -9.58 -4.06
N SER A 43 6.40 -10.43 -3.27
CA SER A 43 5.42 -11.40 -3.73
C SER A 43 4.04 -11.02 -3.19
N TYR A 44 2.99 -11.22 -3.97
CA TYR A 44 1.60 -10.89 -3.62
C TYR A 44 0.69 -12.12 -3.56
N GLY A 45 1.26 -13.34 -3.61
CA GLY A 45 0.50 -14.58 -3.52
C GLY A 45 0.21 -15.01 -2.07
N PRO A 46 -0.64 -16.03 -1.84
CA PRO A 46 -0.99 -16.50 -0.49
C PRO A 46 0.21 -16.92 0.38
N GLY A 47 1.32 -17.36 -0.24
CA GLY A 47 2.57 -17.68 0.44
C GLY A 47 3.54 -16.50 0.65
N SER A 48 3.14 -15.27 0.31
CA SER A 48 3.98 -14.08 0.50
C SER A 48 3.94 -13.54 1.93
N PHE A 49 3.00 -14.00 2.74
CA PHE A 49 2.95 -13.66 4.15
C PHE A 49 4.13 -14.30 4.87
N LYS A 50 5.02 -13.47 5.41
CA LYS A 50 6.14 -13.87 6.25
C LYS A 50 6.05 -13.15 7.58
N ILE A 51 6.13 -13.89 8.67
CA ILE A 51 6.32 -13.32 9.99
C ILE A 51 7.78 -12.83 10.05
N PRO A 52 8.04 -11.55 10.34
CA PRO A 52 9.40 -11.04 10.43
C PRO A 52 10.18 -11.76 11.51
N ASN A 53 11.49 -11.94 11.32
CA ASN A 53 12.37 -12.39 12.40
C ASN A 53 12.73 -11.22 13.34
N ALA A 54 13.31 -11.50 14.50
CA ALA A 54 13.64 -10.49 15.51
C ALA A 54 14.52 -9.33 14.97
N ALA A 55 15.43 -9.58 14.04
CA ALA A 55 16.26 -8.54 13.45
C ALA A 55 15.48 -7.66 12.46
N GLU A 56 14.53 -8.24 11.73
CA GLU A 56 13.62 -7.50 10.86
C GLU A 56 12.62 -6.67 11.67
N GLU A 57 12.10 -7.21 12.78
CA GLU A 57 11.23 -6.45 13.70
C GLU A 57 11.93 -5.24 14.31
N ALA A 58 13.20 -5.38 14.70
CA ALA A 58 14.00 -4.25 15.20
C ALA A 58 14.13 -3.14 14.15
N ARG A 59 14.42 -3.50 12.89
CA ARG A 59 14.51 -2.54 11.78
C ARG A 59 13.18 -1.89 11.45
N LEU A 60 12.08 -2.65 11.51
CA LEU A 60 10.73 -2.11 11.32
C LEU A 60 10.39 -1.09 12.40
N THR A 61 10.74 -1.38 13.64
CA THR A 61 10.55 -0.48 14.80
C THR A 61 11.36 0.80 14.63
N GLU A 62 12.64 0.69 14.28
CA GLU A 62 13.50 1.86 14.04
C GLU A 62 12.98 2.73 12.88
N THR A 63 12.59 2.09 11.77
CA THR A 63 12.02 2.80 10.61
C THR A 63 10.71 3.51 10.97
N ALA A 64 9.86 2.87 11.80
CA ALA A 64 8.63 3.48 12.28
C ALA A 64 8.90 4.73 13.13
N ASN A 65 9.88 4.65 14.05
CA ASN A 65 10.29 5.78 14.89
C ASN A 65 10.81 6.95 14.04
N VAL A 66 11.74 6.69 13.11
CA VAL A 66 12.28 7.71 12.21
C VAL A 66 11.17 8.33 11.35
N SER A 67 10.20 7.53 10.89
CA SER A 67 9.07 8.06 10.12
C SER A 67 8.13 8.90 10.96
N ALA A 68 7.95 8.62 12.25
CA ALA A 68 7.14 9.43 13.14
C ALA A 68 7.81 10.79 13.39
N GLU A 69 9.12 10.81 13.63
CA GLU A 69 9.89 12.04 13.80
C GLU A 69 9.85 12.93 12.55
N LYS A 70 9.97 12.35 11.36
CA LYS A 70 9.92 13.09 10.09
C LYS A 70 8.53 13.60 9.72
N ARG A 71 7.48 13.10 10.35
CA ARG A 71 6.09 13.55 10.16
C ARG A 71 5.61 14.50 11.25
N GLN A 72 6.52 15.24 11.89
CA GLN A 72 6.09 16.41 12.66
C GLN A 72 5.38 17.37 11.72
N HIS A 73 4.06 17.46 11.87
CA HIS A 73 3.23 18.30 11.01
C HIS A 73 3.59 19.77 11.27
N VAL A 74 3.55 20.61 10.22
CA VAL A 74 3.80 22.06 10.34
C VAL A 74 2.92 22.70 11.43
N THR A 75 1.72 22.18 11.66
CA THR A 75 0.80 22.59 12.73
C THR A 75 1.33 22.33 14.14
N GLU A 76 2.15 21.29 14.37
CA GLU A 76 2.82 21.05 15.66
C GLU A 76 3.92 22.07 15.93
N ASN A 77 4.60 22.56 14.89
CA ASN A 77 5.60 23.62 15.04
C ASN A 77 4.93 24.97 15.32
N VAL A 78 3.87 25.31 14.59
CA VAL A 78 3.09 26.54 14.79
C VAL A 78 2.46 26.58 16.19
N SER A 79 1.88 25.47 16.65
CA SER A 79 1.27 25.41 18.00
C SER A 79 2.31 25.46 19.12
N LYS A 80 3.52 24.93 18.92
CA LYS A 80 4.64 25.13 19.86
C LYS A 80 5.13 26.58 19.87
N GLU A 81 5.23 27.24 18.72
CA GLU A 81 5.60 28.65 18.64
C GLU A 81 4.60 29.57 19.37
N TYR A 82 3.29 29.34 19.22
CA TYR A 82 2.27 30.10 19.95
C TYR A 82 2.22 29.81 21.45
N ARG A 83 2.73 28.67 21.90
CA ARG A 83 2.76 28.31 23.33
C ARG A 83 3.98 28.87 24.06
N ASN A 84 5.05 29.14 23.32
CA ASN A 84 6.33 29.63 23.84
C ASN A 84 6.52 31.15 23.69
N ASN A 85 5.62 31.82 22.97
CA ASN A 85 5.44 33.28 22.98
C ASN A 85 4.29 33.67 23.92
#